data_AF-A0A972NCH1-F1
#
_entry.id   AF-A0A972NCH1-F1
#
_cell.length_a   1.000
_cell.length_b   1.000
_cell.length_c   1.000
_cell.angle_alpha   90.00
_cell.angle_beta   90.00
_cell.angle_gamma   90.00
#
_symmetry.space_group_name_H-M   'P 1'
#
loop_
_entity.id
_entity.type
_entity.pdbx_description
1 polymer ?
#
loop_
_entity_poly.entity_id
_entity_poly.type
_entity_poly.pdbx_seq_one_letter_code
_entity_poly.pdbx_strand_id
1 'polypeptide(L)'
;GFPLTAEDQLAFNRWLAQAAHDRKLSIGLMEDDTQVKDLVDVYDWAYTESCFANNACDPWRPFVKKQKAVFDVEYDFDPETICPQGKKLKFSVIFKGMDLGGWQYSCLAPPEDEGD
;
A
#
# COMPACT_ATOMS: atom_id res chain seq x y z
N GLY A 1 -3.86 -27.11 -4.42
CA GLY A 1 -3.97 -25.74 -4.96
C GLY A 1 -3.97 -25.79 -6.47
N PHE A 2 -4.05 -24.63 -7.13
CA PHE A 2 -3.90 -24.48 -8.58
C PHE A 2 -2.44 -24.19 -8.94
N PRO A 3 -1.96 -24.59 -10.14
CA PRO A 3 -0.56 -24.39 -10.55
C PRO A 3 -0.34 -22.97 -11.12
N LEU A 4 -0.67 -21.93 -10.36
CA LEU A 4 -0.50 -20.54 -10.78
C LEU A 4 0.98 -20.17 -10.82
N THR A 5 1.40 -19.45 -11.86
CA THR A 5 2.77 -18.94 -12.01
C THR A 5 2.84 -17.43 -11.80
N ALA A 6 4.06 -16.90 -11.74
CA ALA A 6 4.29 -15.46 -11.72
C ALA A 6 3.76 -14.78 -13.00
N GLU A 7 3.83 -15.45 -14.15
CA GLU A 7 3.29 -14.96 -15.41
C GLU A 7 1.76 -14.89 -15.38
N ASP A 8 1.08 -15.84 -14.73
CA ASP A 8 -0.37 -15.80 -14.55
C ASP A 8 -0.78 -14.57 -13.73
N GLN A 9 -0.08 -14.32 -12.63
CA GLN A 9 -0.31 -13.14 -11.77
C GLN A 9 -0.06 -11.84 -12.55
N LEU A 10 1.02 -11.77 -13.30
CA LEU A 10 1.37 -10.59 -14.10
C LEU A 10 0.32 -10.31 -15.17
N ALA A 11 -0.15 -11.36 -15.88
CA ALA A 11 -1.18 -11.25 -16.89
C ALA A 11 -2.52 -10.78 -16.28
N PHE A 12 -2.90 -11.36 -15.14
CA PHE A 12 -4.10 -10.97 -14.41
C PHE A 12 -4.05 -9.51 -13.94
N ASN A 13 -2.94 -9.09 -13.33
CA ASN A 13 -2.74 -7.72 -12.83
C ASN A 13 -2.83 -6.68 -13.96
N ARG A 14 -2.19 -6.94 -15.11
CA ARG A 14 -2.27 -6.04 -16.28
C ARG A 14 -3.70 -5.95 -16.84
N TRP A 15 -4.38 -7.09 -16.97
CA TRP A 15 -5.77 -7.12 -17.42
C TRP A 15 -6.69 -6.35 -16.46
N LEU A 16 -6.51 -6.52 -15.16
CA LEU A 16 -7.32 -5.87 -14.14
C LEU A 16 -7.13 -4.34 -14.17
N ALA A 17 -5.88 -3.88 -14.28
CA ALA A 17 -5.58 -2.47 -14.41
C ALA A 17 -6.23 -1.85 -15.66
N GLN A 18 -6.10 -2.51 -16.81
CA GLN A 18 -6.77 -2.08 -18.04
C GLN A 18 -8.29 -2.02 -17.88
N ALA A 19 -8.90 -3.03 -17.27
CA ALA A 19 -10.34 -3.10 -17.07
C ALA A 19 -10.87 -1.98 -16.15
N ALA A 20 -10.09 -1.57 -15.14
CA ALA A 20 -10.40 -0.42 -14.28
C ALA A 20 -10.31 0.89 -15.07
N HIS A 21 -9.22 1.10 -15.81
CA HIS A 21 -8.99 2.30 -16.61
C HIS A 21 -10.03 2.47 -17.73
N ASP A 22 -10.47 1.39 -18.39
CA ASP A 22 -11.56 1.41 -19.37
C ASP A 22 -12.88 1.93 -18.78
N ARG A 23 -13.07 1.75 -17.48
CA ARG A 23 -14.24 2.23 -16.71
C ARG A 23 -13.99 3.58 -16.05
N LYS A 24 -12.84 4.21 -16.30
CA LYS A 24 -12.41 5.48 -15.68
C LYS A 24 -12.29 5.37 -14.15
N LEU A 25 -11.97 4.18 -13.65
CA LEU A 25 -11.68 3.94 -12.24
C LEU A 25 -10.17 3.94 -12.02
N SER A 26 -9.74 4.43 -10.86
CA SER A 26 -8.36 4.26 -10.40
C SER A 26 -8.17 2.86 -9.81
N ILE A 27 -6.93 2.37 -9.81
CA ILE A 27 -6.57 1.06 -9.28
C ILE A 27 -5.24 1.05 -8.52
N GLY A 28 -5.21 0.30 -7.43
CA GLY A 28 -4.02 0.06 -6.60
C GLY A 28 -3.46 -1.34 -6.73
N LEU A 29 -2.12 -1.47 -6.73
CA LEU A 29 -1.44 -2.76 -6.63
C LEU A 29 -1.39 -3.16 -5.15
N MET A 30 -1.89 -4.35 -4.82
CA MET A 30 -1.89 -4.90 -3.47
C MET A 30 -0.93 -6.09 -3.39
N GLU A 31 -0.10 -6.12 -2.36
CA GLU A 31 0.81 -7.20 -1.92
C GLU A 31 1.91 -7.68 -2.88
N ASP A 32 1.70 -7.76 -4.19
CA ASP A 32 2.64 -8.33 -5.19
C ASP A 32 3.91 -7.48 -5.41
N ASP A 33 4.70 -7.40 -4.35
CA ASP A 33 5.91 -6.60 -4.19
C ASP A 33 7.02 -7.05 -5.16
N THR A 34 7.06 -8.35 -5.45
CA THR A 34 8.02 -8.95 -6.39
C THR A 34 7.87 -8.45 -7.83
N GLN A 35 6.66 -8.08 -8.24
CA GLN A 35 6.36 -7.62 -9.62
C GLN A 35 6.18 -6.11 -9.74
N VAL A 36 6.48 -5.33 -8.69
CA VAL A 36 6.31 -3.86 -8.71
C VAL A 36 7.01 -3.23 -9.92
N LYS A 37 8.21 -3.68 -10.30
CA LYS A 37 8.93 -3.11 -11.45
C LYS A 37 8.17 -3.28 -12.78
N ASP A 38 7.43 -4.37 -12.93
CA ASP A 38 6.67 -4.68 -14.13
C ASP A 38 5.29 -3.99 -14.14
N LEU A 39 4.78 -3.65 -12.96
CA LEU A 39 3.40 -3.19 -12.74
C LEU A 39 3.28 -1.69 -12.38
N VAL A 40 4.36 -1.05 -11.91
CA VAL A 40 4.33 0.35 -11.43
C VAL A 40 3.87 1.34 -12.50
N ASP A 41 3.99 1.03 -13.79
CA ASP A 41 3.51 1.91 -14.86
C ASP A 41 2.00 1.82 -15.10
N VAL A 42 1.38 0.67 -14.82
CA VAL A 42 -0.04 0.43 -15.12
C VAL A 42 -0.97 0.59 -13.92
N TYR A 43 -0.45 0.58 -12.69
CA TYR A 43 -1.23 0.89 -11.48
C TYR A 43 -1.08 2.36 -11.07
N ASP A 44 -2.10 2.94 -10.44
CA ASP A 44 -2.11 4.37 -10.09
C ASP A 44 -1.51 4.65 -8.71
N TRP A 45 -1.57 3.66 -7.82
CA TRP A 45 -1.05 3.69 -6.46
C TRP A 45 -0.74 2.26 -5.99
N ALA A 46 -0.14 2.13 -4.81
CA ALA A 46 0.12 0.84 -4.16
C ALA A 46 -0.49 0.78 -2.76
N TYR A 47 -0.81 -0.43 -2.33
CA TYR A 47 -1.24 -0.77 -0.99
C TYR A 47 -0.43 -1.96 -0.48
N THR A 48 0.00 -1.86 0.78
CA THR A 48 0.80 -2.89 1.46
C THR A 48 0.35 -2.98 2.91
N GLU A 49 0.51 -4.16 3.50
CA GLU A 49 0.19 -4.39 4.90
C GLU A 49 1.47 -4.65 5.72
N SER A 50 1.59 -3.94 6.84
CA SER A 50 2.64 -4.12 7.83
C SER A 50 4.05 -4.04 7.23
N CYS A 51 4.30 -3.17 6.25
CA CYS A 51 5.58 -3.18 5.57
C CYS A 51 6.72 -2.71 6.50
N PHE A 52 6.44 -1.80 7.43
CA PHE A 52 7.44 -1.32 8.38
C PHE A 52 7.69 -2.36 9.46
N ALA A 53 6.62 -2.95 10.02
CA ALA A 53 6.72 -4.06 10.97
C ALA A 53 7.56 -5.23 10.43
N ASN A 54 7.43 -5.53 9.14
CA ASN A 54 8.11 -6.65 8.49
C ASN A 54 9.43 -6.27 7.78
N ASN A 55 9.86 -5.00 7.84
CA ASN A 55 11.01 -4.49 7.09
C ASN A 55 10.95 -4.82 5.58
N ALA A 56 9.75 -4.69 5.00
CA ALA A 56 9.39 -5.05 3.63
C ALA A 56 8.93 -3.85 2.77
N CYS A 57 9.20 -2.61 3.21
CA CYS A 57 8.74 -1.42 2.47
C CYS A 57 9.55 -1.09 1.19
N ASP A 58 10.77 -1.60 1.07
CA ASP A 58 11.70 -1.20 -0.01
C ASP A 58 11.19 -1.47 -1.44
N PRO A 59 10.54 -2.61 -1.73
CA PRO A 59 9.95 -2.90 -3.04
C PRO A 59 8.95 -1.86 -3.54
N TRP A 60 8.26 -1.14 -2.63
CA TRP A 60 7.19 -0.19 -2.97
C TRP A 60 7.69 1.21 -3.37
N ARG A 61 8.96 1.53 -3.08
CA ARG A 61 9.59 2.82 -3.40
C ARG A 61 9.51 3.26 -4.87
N PRO A 62 9.47 2.37 -5.88
CA PRO A 62 9.24 2.76 -7.27
C PRO A 62 7.95 3.57 -7.49
N PHE A 63 6.87 3.30 -6.74
CA PHE A 63 5.64 4.10 -6.82
C PHE A 63 5.90 5.55 -6.42
N VAL A 64 6.54 5.78 -5.26
CA VAL A 64 6.91 7.12 -4.80
C VAL A 64 7.85 7.81 -5.78
N LYS A 65 8.83 7.10 -6.36
CA LYS A 65 9.73 7.65 -7.39
C LYS A 65 8.98 8.13 -8.64
N LYS A 66 7.84 7.51 -8.97
CA LYS A 66 6.93 7.93 -10.04
C LYS A 66 5.83 8.88 -9.58
N GLN A 67 5.97 9.46 -8.39
CA GLN A 67 4.98 10.36 -7.78
C GLN A 67 3.60 9.72 -7.58
N LYS A 68 3.56 8.39 -7.42
CA LYS A 68 2.36 7.62 -7.10
C LYS A 68 2.28 7.36 -5.60
N ALA A 69 1.06 7.37 -5.06
CA ALA A 69 0.84 7.12 -3.64
C ALA A 69 1.18 5.67 -3.26
N VAL A 70 1.68 5.49 -2.04
CA VAL A 70 1.78 4.19 -1.37
C VAL A 70 1.01 4.32 -0.07
N PHE A 71 -0.04 3.52 0.08
CA PHE A 71 -0.82 3.37 1.30
C PHE A 71 -0.33 2.15 2.06
N ASP A 72 -0.11 2.31 3.35
CA ASP A 72 0.35 1.23 4.22
C ASP A 72 -0.53 1.18 5.47
N VAL A 73 -0.88 -0.03 5.88
CA VAL A 73 -1.66 -0.27 7.10
C VAL A 73 -0.81 -1.09 8.05
N GLU A 74 -0.60 -0.58 9.25
CA GLU A 74 0.10 -1.27 10.34
C GLU A 74 -0.92 -1.72 11.40
N TYR A 75 -0.78 -2.95 11.89
CA TYR A 75 -1.71 -3.57 12.85
C TYR A 75 -1.16 -3.71 14.25
N ASP A 76 0.12 -4.02 14.31
CA ASP A 76 0.92 -4.10 15.51
C ASP A 76 2.03 -3.05 15.37
N PHE A 77 2.66 -2.62 16.46
CA PHE A 77 3.67 -1.55 16.56
C PHE A 77 3.18 -0.15 16.94
N ASP A 78 4.12 0.60 17.51
CA ASP A 78 3.93 1.94 18.02
C ASP A 78 4.02 3.00 16.90
N PRO A 79 2.98 3.83 16.70
CA PRO A 79 3.00 4.93 15.76
C PRO A 79 4.18 5.89 15.91
N GLU A 80 4.69 6.10 17.12
CA GLU A 80 5.85 6.99 17.35
C GLU A 80 7.11 6.47 16.64
N THR A 81 7.23 5.15 16.47
CA THR A 81 8.38 4.52 15.81
C THR A 81 8.26 4.52 14.28
N ILE A 82 7.05 4.29 13.76
CA ILE A 82 6.83 4.09 12.33
C ILE A 82 6.52 5.40 11.60
N CYS A 83 5.75 6.32 12.20
CA CYS A 83 5.35 7.55 11.51
C CYS A 83 6.53 8.39 10.99
N PRO A 84 7.66 8.55 11.71
CA PRO A 84 8.84 9.22 11.16
C PRO A 84 9.40 8.52 9.91
N GLN A 85 9.36 7.18 9.89
CA GLN A 85 9.83 6.37 8.75
C GLN A 85 8.87 6.48 7.56
N GLY A 86 7.56 6.39 7.80
CA GLY A 86 6.51 6.62 6.80
C GLY A 86 6.66 7.99 6.12
N LYS A 87 6.83 9.05 6.92
CA LYS A 87 7.10 10.41 6.41
C LYS A 87 8.38 10.48 5.57
N LYS A 88 9.46 9.82 6.00
CA LYS A 88 10.73 9.77 5.27
C LYS A 88 10.60 9.04 3.92
N LEU A 89 9.82 7.96 3.87
CA LEU A 89 9.55 7.21 2.63
C LEU A 89 8.44 7.83 1.78
N LYS A 90 7.71 8.82 2.31
CA LYS A 90 6.51 9.43 1.72
C LYS A 90 5.36 8.43 1.53
N PHE A 91 5.21 7.52 2.48
CA PHE A 91 4.09 6.58 2.52
C PHE A 91 2.95 7.20 3.35
N SER A 92 1.72 6.92 2.94
CA SER A 92 0.51 7.26 3.70
C SER A 92 0.19 6.10 4.63
N VAL A 93 0.70 6.19 5.86
CA VAL A 93 0.60 5.12 6.86
C VAL A 93 -0.58 5.38 7.79
N ILE A 94 -1.39 4.36 8.01
CA ILE A 94 -2.42 4.32 9.05
C ILE A 94 -2.24 3.10 9.94
N PHE A 95 -2.73 3.19 11.17
CA PHE A 95 -2.81 2.08 12.11
C PHE A 95 -4.26 1.63 12.24
N LYS A 96 -4.47 0.32 12.29
CA LYS A 96 -5.78 -0.30 12.37
C LYS A 96 -5.77 -1.48 13.33
N GLY A 97 -6.96 -1.85 13.84
CA GLY A 97 -7.17 -3.19 14.38
C GLY A 97 -7.26 -4.21 13.23
N MET A 98 -6.88 -5.46 13.50
CA MET A 98 -6.94 -6.57 12.51
C MET A 98 -8.37 -6.84 11.98
N ASP A 99 -9.40 -6.39 12.68
CA ASP A 99 -10.80 -6.47 12.26
C ASP A 99 -11.18 -5.38 11.24
N LEU A 100 -10.27 -4.44 10.96
CA LEU A 100 -10.48 -3.27 10.11
C LEU A 100 -11.69 -2.42 10.53
N GLY A 101 -11.96 -2.37 11.84
CA GLY A 101 -13.05 -1.61 12.43
C GLY A 101 -12.91 -0.09 12.25
N GLY A 102 -13.82 0.65 12.89
CA GLY A 102 -13.90 2.12 12.76
C GLY A 102 -12.67 2.87 13.30
N TRP A 103 -11.97 2.31 14.29
CA TRP A 103 -10.77 2.91 14.83
C TRP A 103 -9.68 3.06 13.77
N GLN A 104 -8.95 4.17 13.81
CA GLN A 104 -7.73 4.38 13.04
C GLN A 104 -6.85 5.43 13.71
N TYR A 105 -5.54 5.36 13.44
CA TYR A 105 -4.62 6.47 13.68
C TYR A 105 -3.83 6.74 12.40
N SER A 106 -3.70 8.01 11.99
CA SER A 106 -2.98 8.36 10.76
C SER A 106 -1.69 9.10 11.06
N CYS A 107 -0.58 8.71 10.42
CA CYS A 107 0.68 9.45 10.48
C CYS A 107 0.63 10.83 9.81
N LEU A 108 -0.41 11.09 9.00
CA LEU A 108 -0.65 12.34 8.29
C LEU A 108 -1.61 13.27 9.02
N ALA A 109 -2.46 12.74 9.89
CA ALA A 109 -3.32 13.56 10.73
C ALA A 109 -2.49 14.19 11.87
N PRO A 110 -2.78 15.42 12.30
CA PRO A 110 -2.46 15.81 13.67
C PRO A 110 -3.16 14.81 14.62
N PRO A 111 -2.60 14.52 15.82
CA PRO A 111 -3.30 13.67 16.78
C PRO A 111 -4.72 14.21 16.94
N GLU A 112 -5.72 13.36 16.70
CA GLU A 112 -7.10 13.74 16.93
C GLU A 112 -7.19 14.15 18.40
N ASP A 113 -7.60 15.40 18.67
CA ASP A 113 -8.08 15.77 19.99
C ASP A 113 -9.15 14.72 20.35
N GLU A 114 -8.86 13.89 21.35
CA GLU A 114 -9.86 13.10 22.06
C GLU A 114 -10.84 14.11 22.68
N GLY A 115 -11.81 14.57 21.89
CA GLY A 115 -12.78 15.56 22.29
C GLY A 115 -13.81 14.97 23.26
N ASP A 116 -14.13 15.79 24.28
CA ASP A 116 -15.40 15.93 25.02
C ASP A 116 -16.16 14.67 25.48
#